data_AF-A0A8C4QQU7-F1
#
_entry.id   AF-A0A8C4QQU7-F1
#
_cell.length_a   1.000
_cell.length_b   1.000
_cell.length_c   1.000
_cell.angle_alpha   90.00
_cell.angle_beta   90.00
_cell.angle_gamma   90.00
#
_symmetry.space_group_name_H-M   'P 1'
#
loop_
_entity.id
_entity.type
_entity.pdbx_description
1 polymer ?
#
loop_
_entity_poly.entity_id
_entity_poly.type
_entity_poly.pdbx_seq_one_letter_code
_entity_poly.pdbx_strand_id
1 'polypeptide(L)'
;MGFGGGVRRLTSEFEHAMAEKLKCKAEADDTAKTISLANSLVRGLASEKVRWVEALSDYKLQADTMCGDLLLATAFLSYTGYFTTDYRQLLLEEQWRPYIEQLQVPIQVTPNLDPVSLLTEDVTVALWQNQGLPADCMSTENATILTFCQRWPLLVDPQMQGIKWIKTKFGEALHVLHINQKG
;
A
#
# COMPACT_ATOMS: atom_id res chain seq x y z
N MET A 1 7.01 -36.76 77.87
CA MET A 1 6.13 -36.43 76.71
C MET A 1 6.46 -35.07 76.06
N GLY A 2 7.72 -34.61 76.03
CA GLY A 2 8.05 -33.23 75.59
C GLY A 2 8.59 -33.06 74.16
N PHE A 3 9.06 -34.12 73.50
CA PHE A 3 9.81 -33.99 72.24
C PHE A 3 8.95 -33.81 70.98
N GLY A 4 7.73 -34.37 70.94
CA GLY A 4 6.86 -34.29 69.75
C GLY A 4 6.17 -32.93 69.53
N GLY A 5 6.16 -32.03 70.52
CA GLY A 5 5.61 -30.68 70.39
C GLY A 5 6.59 -29.71 69.73
N GLY A 6 7.86 -29.77 70.10
CA GLY A 6 8.92 -28.92 69.52
C GLY A 6 9.22 -29.26 68.07
N VAL A 7 9.21 -30.55 67.72
CA VAL A 7 9.39 -31.00 66.32
C VAL A 7 8.27 -30.46 65.44
N ARG A 8 7.00 -30.62 65.83
CA ARG A 8 5.85 -30.11 65.05
C ARG A 8 5.87 -28.60 64.84
N ARG A 9 6.32 -27.84 65.84
CA ARG A 9 6.46 -26.38 65.72
C ARG A 9 7.53 -26.01 64.69
N LEU A 10 8.69 -26.67 64.75
CA LEU A 10 9.77 -26.46 63.79
C LEU A 10 9.38 -26.89 62.37
N THR A 11 8.61 -27.97 62.20
CA THR A 11 8.11 -28.37 60.88
C THR A 11 7.14 -27.33 60.31
N SER A 12 6.24 -26.80 61.14
CA SER A 12 5.29 -25.76 60.73
C SER A 12 5.98 -24.43 60.38
N GLU A 13 6.98 -24.01 61.17
CA GLU A 13 7.79 -22.82 60.87
C GLU A 13 8.61 -23.01 59.58
N PHE A 14 9.13 -24.22 59.36
CA PHE A 14 9.85 -24.57 58.12
C PHE A 14 8.93 -24.56 56.89
N GLU A 15 7.74 -25.15 56.99
CA GLU A 15 6.74 -25.14 55.91
C GLU A 15 6.28 -23.70 55.59
N HIS A 16 6.07 -22.86 56.61
CA HIS A 16 5.73 -21.45 56.43
C HIS A 16 6.85 -20.69 55.69
N ALA A 17 8.10 -20.80 56.16
CA ALA A 17 9.25 -20.17 55.52
C ALA A 17 9.47 -20.67 54.09
N MET A 18 9.19 -21.96 53.83
CA MET A 18 9.30 -22.53 52.49
C MET A 18 8.19 -22.04 51.56
N ALA A 19 6.97 -21.87 52.06
CA ALA A 19 5.85 -21.28 51.31
C ALA A 19 6.11 -19.81 50.95
N GLU A 20 6.62 -19.00 51.90
CA GLU A 20 7.00 -17.61 51.63
C GLU A 20 8.14 -17.51 50.61
N LYS A 21 9.16 -18.38 50.71
CA LYS A 21 10.24 -18.46 49.73
C LYS A 21 9.72 -18.81 48.33
N LEU A 22 8.80 -19.79 48.23
CA LEU A 22 8.18 -20.17 46.96
C LEU A 22 7.34 -19.05 46.36
N LYS A 23 6.57 -18.34 47.19
CA LYS A 23 5.77 -17.18 46.78
C LYS A 23 6.64 -16.05 46.24
N CYS A 24 7.69 -15.67 46.99
CA CYS A 24 8.63 -14.64 46.56
C CYS A 24 9.35 -15.03 45.26
N LYS A 25 9.70 -16.31 45.09
CA LYS A 25 10.28 -16.82 43.84
C LYS A 25 9.29 -16.71 42.67
N ALA A 26 8.02 -17.09 42.88
CA ALA A 26 6.99 -16.97 41.84
C ALA A 26 6.76 -15.50 41.43
N GLU A 27 6.69 -14.58 42.38
CA GLU A 27 6.56 -13.14 42.12
C GLU A 27 7.77 -12.58 41.36
N ALA A 28 8.99 -13.03 41.71
CA ALA A 28 10.21 -12.67 40.99
C ALA A 28 10.22 -13.21 39.54
N ASP A 29 9.83 -14.47 39.36
CA ASP A 29 9.75 -15.12 38.04
C ASP A 29 8.70 -14.43 37.15
N ASP A 30 7.55 -14.06 37.70
CA ASP A 30 6.51 -13.33 36.95
C ASP A 30 6.94 -11.91 36.59
N THR A 31 7.61 -11.21 37.51
CA THR A 31 8.18 -9.89 37.23
C THR A 31 9.25 -9.98 36.14
N ALA A 32 10.10 -11.02 36.16
CA ALA A 32 11.11 -11.24 35.14
C ALA A 32 10.50 -11.49 33.75
N LYS A 33 9.39 -12.25 33.67
CA LYS A 33 8.64 -12.43 32.42
C LYS A 33 8.08 -11.10 31.90
N THR A 34 7.46 -10.29 32.76
CA THR A 34 6.93 -8.98 32.37
C THR A 34 8.02 -8.04 31.88
N ILE A 35 9.19 -8.01 32.54
CA ILE A 35 10.35 -7.23 32.09
C ILE A 35 10.85 -7.72 30.73
N SER A 36 10.93 -9.04 30.52
CA SER A 36 11.34 -9.62 29.24
C SER A 36 10.41 -9.20 28.11
N LEU A 37 9.09 -9.26 28.35
CA LEU A 37 8.07 -8.83 27.38
C LEU A 37 8.16 -7.33 27.10
N ALA A 38 8.28 -6.50 28.13
CA ALA A 38 8.44 -5.06 27.99
C ALA A 38 9.69 -4.71 27.17
N ASN A 39 10.83 -5.38 27.42
CA ASN A 39 12.05 -5.20 26.66
C ASN A 39 11.90 -5.66 25.20
N SER A 40 11.12 -6.70 24.93
CA SER A 40 10.79 -7.12 23.57
C SER A 40 9.98 -6.05 22.84
N LEU A 41 8.94 -5.52 23.50
CA LEU A 41 8.10 -4.44 22.96
C LEU A 41 8.93 -3.17 22.69
N VAL A 42 9.75 -2.73 23.65
CA VAL A 42 10.61 -1.54 23.50
C VAL A 42 11.54 -1.71 22.30
N ARG A 43 12.10 -2.90 22.09
CA ARG A 43 12.94 -3.19 20.91
C ARG A 43 12.14 -3.13 19.61
N GLY A 44 10.94 -3.71 19.57
CA GLY A 44 10.06 -3.62 18.41
C GLY A 44 9.62 -2.18 18.09
N LEU A 45 9.32 -1.38 19.11
CA LEU A 45 9.02 0.04 18.95
C LEU A 45 10.24 0.84 18.47
N ALA A 46 11.44 0.47 18.90
CA ALA A 46 12.66 1.14 18.45
C ALA A 46 12.91 0.91 16.95
N SER A 47 12.73 -0.31 16.43
CA SER A 47 12.82 -0.58 15.00
C SER A 47 11.72 0.13 14.21
N GLU A 48 10.49 0.13 14.74
CA GLU A 48 9.36 0.77 14.07
C GLU A 48 9.51 2.30 14.02
N LYS A 49 10.09 2.91 15.06
CA LYS A 49 10.43 4.32 15.07
C LYS A 49 11.37 4.69 13.91
N VAL A 50 12.40 3.89 13.62
CA VAL A 50 13.31 4.15 12.49
C VAL A 50 12.55 4.13 11.18
N ARG A 51 11.72 3.10 10.96
CA ARG A 51 10.88 2.96 9.78
C ARG A 51 9.93 4.15 9.59
N TRP A 52 9.30 4.64 10.66
CA TRP A 52 8.43 5.81 10.59
C TRP A 52 9.18 7.11 10.30
N VAL A 53 10.40 7.26 10.82
CA VAL A 53 11.24 8.44 10.55
C VAL A 53 11.64 8.47 9.07
N GLU A 54 12.01 7.32 8.51
CA GLU A 54 12.30 7.18 7.07
C GLU A 54 11.05 7.50 6.23
N ALA A 55 9.91 6.86 6.53
CA ALA A 55 8.66 7.12 5.82
C ALA A 55 8.22 8.60 5.89
N LEU A 56 8.42 9.25 7.04
CA LEU A 56 8.12 10.68 7.18
C LEU A 56 9.05 11.57 6.36
N SER A 57 10.31 11.16 6.15
CA SER A 57 11.22 11.84 5.23
C SER A 57 10.72 11.70 3.78
N ASP A 58 10.31 10.49 3.39
CA ASP A 58 9.79 10.22 2.04
C ASP A 58 8.49 11.00 1.78
N TYR A 59 7.58 11.04 2.75
CA TYR A 59 6.33 11.81 2.62
C TYR A 59 6.55 13.31 2.48
N LYS A 60 7.61 13.87 3.09
CA LYS A 60 7.94 15.29 2.88
C LYS A 60 8.41 15.54 1.46
N LEU A 61 9.26 14.67 0.92
CA LEU A 61 9.69 14.76 -0.47
C LEU A 61 8.51 14.63 -1.44
N GLN A 62 7.63 13.66 -1.19
CA GLN A 62 6.42 13.47 -2.00
C GLN A 62 5.47 14.68 -1.91
N ALA A 63 5.32 15.30 -0.73
CA ALA A 63 4.48 16.48 -0.56
C ALA A 63 4.97 17.66 -1.43
N ASP A 64 6.30 17.81 -1.58
CA ASP A 64 6.89 18.87 -2.40
C ASP A 64 6.68 18.62 -3.91
N THR A 65 6.72 17.38 -4.38
CA THR A 65 6.55 17.02 -5.81
C THR A 65 5.10 16.75 -6.23
N MET A 66 4.20 16.52 -5.26
CA MET A 66 2.82 16.05 -5.51
C MET A 66 2.07 16.90 -6.55
N CYS A 67 2.21 18.22 -6.49
CA CYS A 67 1.52 19.12 -7.43
C CYS A 67 1.97 18.90 -8.89
N GLY A 68 3.27 18.72 -9.12
CA GLY A 68 3.80 18.46 -10.45
C GLY A 68 3.47 17.05 -10.94
N ASP A 69 3.53 16.08 -10.03
CA ASP A 69 3.20 14.69 -10.33
C ASP A 69 1.73 14.54 -10.75
N LEU A 70 0.82 15.19 -10.01
CA LEU A 70 -0.60 15.24 -10.36
C LEU A 70 -0.87 15.99 -11.67
N LEU A 71 -0.12 17.06 -11.96
CA LEU A 71 -0.25 17.80 -13.22
C LEU A 71 0.07 16.89 -14.42
N LEU A 72 1.17 16.14 -14.36
CA LEU A 72 1.55 15.19 -15.41
C LEU A 72 0.54 14.05 -15.53
N ALA A 73 0.10 13.47 -14.41
CA ALA A 73 -0.85 12.37 -14.42
C ALA A 73 -2.23 12.79 -14.98
N THR A 74 -2.72 13.97 -14.61
CA THR A 74 -3.99 14.49 -15.13
C THR A 74 -3.90 14.87 -16.61
N ALA A 75 -2.77 15.42 -17.05
CA ALA A 75 -2.51 15.67 -18.47
C ALA A 75 -2.49 14.36 -19.26
N PHE A 76 -1.83 13.32 -18.73
CA PHE A 76 -1.82 11.99 -19.32
C PHE A 76 -3.25 11.45 -19.49
N LEU A 77 -4.01 11.34 -18.39
CA LEU A 77 -5.40 10.86 -18.42
C LEU A 77 -6.31 11.63 -19.38
N SER A 78 -6.11 12.94 -19.50
CA SER A 78 -7.01 13.82 -20.25
C SER A 78 -6.74 13.83 -21.76
N TYR A 79 -5.47 13.69 -22.17
CA TYR A 79 -5.04 13.94 -23.54
C TYR A 79 -4.43 12.73 -24.25
N THR A 80 -3.95 11.71 -23.56
CA THR A 80 -3.17 10.63 -24.20
C THR A 80 -4.00 9.46 -24.71
N GLY A 81 -5.27 9.35 -24.32
CA GLY A 81 -6.11 8.17 -24.59
C GLY A 81 -6.20 7.74 -26.06
N TYR A 82 -6.15 8.67 -27.00
CA TYR A 82 -6.23 8.38 -28.44
C TYR A 82 -4.87 8.02 -29.08
N PHE A 83 -3.76 8.38 -28.45
CA PHE A 83 -2.42 8.26 -29.05
C PHE A 83 -1.78 6.89 -28.82
N THR A 84 -0.82 6.54 -29.68
CA THR A 84 0.03 5.35 -29.55
C THR A 84 1.08 5.54 -28.45
N THR A 85 1.60 4.46 -27.88
CA THR A 85 2.61 4.48 -26.81
C THR A 85 3.80 5.39 -27.13
N ASP A 86 4.37 5.30 -28.33
CA ASP A 86 5.51 6.14 -28.74
C ASP A 86 5.18 7.64 -28.69
N TYR A 87 3.97 8.01 -29.13
CA TYR A 87 3.55 9.41 -29.11
C TYR A 87 3.22 9.88 -27.70
N ARG A 88 2.70 9.00 -26.82
CA ARG A 88 2.52 9.30 -25.40
C ARG A 88 3.86 9.58 -24.72
N GLN A 89 4.87 8.77 -24.99
CA GLN A 89 6.22 8.95 -24.46
C GLN A 89 6.85 10.25 -24.97
N LEU A 90 6.70 10.56 -26.26
CA LEU A 90 7.16 11.83 -26.84
C LEU A 90 6.51 13.04 -26.14
N LEU A 91 5.19 13.00 -25.90
CA LEU A 91 4.50 14.07 -25.18
C LEU A 91 5.01 14.21 -23.74
N LEU A 92 5.19 13.10 -23.02
CA LEU A 92 5.61 13.12 -21.63
C LEU A 92 7.05 13.59 -21.47
N GLU A 93 7.99 12.95 -22.18
CA GLU A 93 9.43 13.11 -21.98
C GLU A 93 10.03 14.27 -22.77
N GLU A 94 9.55 14.53 -23.99
CA GLU A 94 10.15 15.54 -24.87
C GLU A 94 9.40 16.88 -24.86
N GLN A 95 8.14 16.91 -24.42
CA GLN A 95 7.32 18.13 -24.43
C GLN A 95 6.95 18.59 -23.03
N TRP A 96 6.26 17.77 -22.24
CA TRP A 96 5.68 18.19 -20.96
C TRP A 96 6.72 18.35 -19.87
N ARG A 97 7.63 17.38 -19.67
CA ARG A 97 8.71 17.52 -18.68
C ARG A 97 9.62 18.72 -18.96
N PRO A 98 10.17 18.90 -20.19
CA PRO A 98 11.03 20.05 -20.46
C PRO A 98 10.30 21.38 -20.31
N TYR A 99 9.01 21.43 -20.68
CA TYR A 99 8.20 22.62 -20.49
C TYR A 99 8.06 22.99 -19.01
N ILE A 100 7.77 22.02 -18.14
CA ILE A 100 7.64 22.26 -16.69
C ILE A 100 8.97 22.69 -16.07
N GLU A 101 10.08 22.07 -16.49
CA GLU A 101 11.44 22.42 -16.02
C GLU A 101 11.87 23.83 -16.42
N GLN A 102 11.38 24.34 -17.55
CA GLN A 102 11.71 25.68 -18.06
C GLN A 102 10.84 26.81 -17.46
N LEU A 103 9.87 26.49 -16.61
CA LEU A 103 9.01 27.51 -15.99
C LEU A 103 9.82 28.41 -15.04
N GLN A 104 9.52 29.72 -15.07
CA GLN A 104 10.15 30.70 -14.18
C GLN A 104 9.88 30.41 -12.70
N VAL A 105 8.70 29.87 -12.40
CA VAL A 105 8.35 29.35 -11.08
C VAL A 105 8.43 27.83 -11.18
N PRO A 106 9.43 27.19 -10.54
CA PRO A 106 9.64 25.75 -10.69
C PRO A 106 8.51 24.98 -10.01
N ILE A 107 7.89 24.08 -10.76
CA ILE A 107 7.00 23.05 -10.20
C ILE A 107 7.85 21.81 -10.02
N GLN A 108 8.02 21.36 -8.78
CA GLN A 108 8.79 20.16 -8.49
C GLN A 108 8.02 18.93 -9.00
N VAL A 109 8.74 18.01 -9.63
CA VAL A 109 8.22 16.77 -10.19
C VAL A 109 9.18 15.66 -9.80
N THR A 110 8.64 14.48 -9.48
CA THR A 110 9.45 13.29 -9.23
C THR A 110 10.23 12.92 -10.49
N PRO A 111 11.57 12.79 -10.44
CA PRO A 111 12.37 12.41 -11.59
C PRO A 111 11.92 11.06 -12.16
N ASN A 112 11.76 10.98 -13.49
CA ASN A 112 11.28 9.79 -14.19
C ASN A 112 9.92 9.25 -13.69
N LEU A 113 9.05 10.11 -13.16
CA LEU A 113 7.69 9.73 -12.74
C LEU A 113 6.93 9.03 -13.88
N ASP A 114 6.50 7.79 -13.67
CA ASP A 114 5.51 7.17 -14.55
C ASP A 114 4.09 7.53 -14.08
N PRO A 115 3.29 8.27 -14.89
CA PRO A 115 1.89 8.60 -14.58
C PRO A 115 1.02 7.39 -14.24
N VAL A 116 1.30 6.22 -14.83
CA VAL A 116 0.52 4.99 -14.58
C VAL A 116 0.82 4.47 -13.18
N SER A 117 2.10 4.38 -12.81
CA SER A 117 2.52 3.97 -11.45
C SER A 117 2.00 4.88 -10.33
N LEU A 118 1.72 6.16 -10.61
CA LEU A 118 1.13 7.06 -9.63
C LEU A 118 -0.35 6.74 -9.35
N LEU A 119 -1.07 6.23 -10.35
CA LEU A 119 -2.51 5.98 -10.29
C LEU A 119 -2.84 4.52 -10.01
N THR A 120 -1.88 3.61 -10.18
CA THR A 120 -2.10 2.17 -10.11
C THR A 120 -1.08 1.50 -9.20
N GLU A 121 -1.55 0.44 -8.54
CA GLU A 121 -0.70 -0.45 -7.75
C GLU A 121 -0.54 -1.78 -8.48
N ASP A 122 0.58 -2.48 -8.26
CA ASP A 122 0.86 -3.78 -8.87
C ASP A 122 -0.26 -4.80 -8.63
N VAL A 123 -0.91 -4.74 -7.46
CA VAL A 123 -2.05 -5.60 -7.11
C VAL A 123 -3.25 -5.33 -8.04
N THR A 124 -3.48 -4.06 -8.37
CA THR A 124 -4.57 -3.65 -9.27
C THR A 124 -4.27 -4.07 -10.71
N VAL A 125 -3.03 -3.91 -11.16
CA VAL A 125 -2.60 -4.37 -12.50
C VAL A 125 -2.72 -5.89 -12.62
N ALA A 126 -2.27 -6.64 -11.61
CA ALA A 126 -2.40 -8.09 -11.56
C ALA A 126 -3.88 -8.53 -11.57
N LEU A 127 -4.76 -7.81 -10.87
CA LEU A 127 -6.20 -8.05 -10.94
C LEU A 127 -6.74 -7.85 -12.35
N TRP A 128 -6.35 -6.78 -13.05
CA TRP A 128 -6.79 -6.57 -14.44
C TRP A 128 -6.29 -7.67 -15.38
N GLN A 129 -5.05 -8.12 -15.21
CA GLN A 129 -4.51 -9.24 -15.97
C GLN A 129 -5.29 -10.53 -15.74
N ASN A 130 -5.65 -10.83 -14.48
CA ASN A 130 -6.53 -11.96 -14.15
C ASN A 130 -7.95 -11.82 -14.73
N GLN A 131 -8.40 -10.59 -15.00
CA GLN A 131 -9.67 -10.30 -15.68
C GLN A 131 -9.57 -10.35 -17.21
N GLY A 132 -8.40 -10.70 -17.77
CA GLY A 132 -8.17 -10.85 -19.20
C GLY A 132 -7.64 -9.60 -19.89
N LEU A 133 -7.15 -8.60 -19.15
CA LEU A 133 -6.35 -7.52 -19.72
C LEU A 133 -5.00 -8.08 -20.18
N PRO A 134 -4.53 -7.77 -21.39
CA PRO A 134 -3.17 -8.13 -21.81
C PRO A 134 -2.10 -7.52 -20.89
N ALA A 135 -0.97 -8.21 -20.73
CA ALA A 135 0.10 -7.82 -19.81
C ALA A 135 1.11 -6.81 -20.42
N ASP A 136 0.73 -6.08 -21.47
CA ASP A 136 1.58 -5.06 -22.09
C ASP A 136 1.35 -3.66 -21.48
N CYS A 137 2.32 -2.78 -21.68
CA CYS A 137 2.30 -1.42 -21.16
C CYS A 137 1.10 -0.62 -21.68
N MET A 138 0.81 -0.70 -22.99
CA MET A 138 -0.28 0.04 -23.61
C MET A 138 -1.65 -0.36 -23.04
N SER A 139 -1.87 -1.66 -22.82
CA SER A 139 -3.09 -2.19 -22.20
C SER A 139 -3.24 -1.68 -20.76
N THR A 140 -2.15 -1.63 -20.00
CA THR A 140 -2.15 -1.11 -18.62
C THR A 140 -2.42 0.39 -18.58
N GLU A 141 -1.80 1.18 -19.47
CA GLU A 141 -2.09 2.61 -19.65
C GLU A 141 -3.57 2.83 -20.01
N ASN A 142 -4.10 2.08 -20.97
CA ASN A 142 -5.49 2.21 -21.41
C ASN A 142 -6.48 1.82 -20.30
N ALA A 143 -6.19 0.77 -19.53
CA ALA A 143 -6.99 0.37 -18.38
C ALA A 143 -6.97 1.43 -17.28
N THR A 144 -5.83 2.09 -17.07
CA THR A 144 -5.68 3.22 -16.15
C THR A 144 -6.54 4.40 -16.61
N ILE A 145 -6.44 4.79 -17.88
CA ILE A 145 -7.27 5.85 -18.45
C ILE A 145 -8.75 5.51 -18.30
N LEU A 146 -9.17 4.30 -18.67
CA LEU A 146 -10.57 3.87 -18.57
C LEU A 146 -11.08 3.89 -17.12
N THR A 147 -10.25 3.53 -16.15
CA THR A 147 -10.64 3.46 -14.74
C THR A 147 -10.70 4.84 -14.07
N PHE A 148 -9.82 5.77 -14.44
CA PHE A 148 -9.70 7.08 -13.77
C PHE A 148 -10.25 8.26 -14.59
N CYS A 149 -10.65 8.06 -15.85
CA CYS A 149 -11.25 9.13 -16.65
C CYS A 149 -12.61 9.57 -16.08
N GLN A 150 -12.84 10.89 -16.04
CA GLN A 150 -14.15 11.43 -15.65
C GLN A 150 -15.19 11.39 -16.76
N ARG A 151 -14.75 11.42 -18.02
CA ARG A 151 -15.64 11.35 -19.20
C ARG A 151 -15.86 9.89 -19.58
N TRP A 152 -17.03 9.56 -20.11
CA TRP A 152 -17.30 8.24 -20.66
C TRP A 152 -16.30 7.91 -21.79
N PRO A 153 -15.42 6.92 -21.60
CA PRO A 153 -14.37 6.64 -22.56
C PRO A 153 -14.94 5.93 -23.79
N LEU A 154 -14.55 6.38 -24.98
CA LEU A 154 -14.81 5.68 -26.23
C LEU A 154 -13.67 4.69 -26.48
N LEU A 155 -13.97 3.40 -26.39
CA LEU A 155 -12.99 2.35 -26.60
C LEU A 155 -12.89 1.98 -28.09
N VAL A 156 -11.70 2.15 -28.69
CA VAL A 156 -11.36 1.67 -30.03
C VAL A 156 -10.64 0.33 -29.91
N ASP A 157 -11.38 -0.77 -30.01
CA ASP A 157 -10.88 -2.12 -29.73
C ASP A 157 -11.15 -3.10 -30.90
N PRO A 158 -10.30 -3.09 -31.94
CA PRO A 158 -10.47 -3.98 -33.10
C PRO A 158 -10.25 -5.46 -32.76
N GLN A 159 -9.48 -5.75 -31.71
CA GLN A 159 -9.16 -7.12 -31.28
C GLN A 159 -10.17 -7.69 -30.27
N MET A 160 -11.14 -6.88 -29.84
CA MET A 160 -12.14 -7.23 -28.83
C MET A 160 -11.51 -7.71 -27.50
N GLN A 161 -10.34 -7.17 -27.13
CA GLN A 161 -9.66 -7.51 -25.88
C GLN A 161 -10.17 -6.65 -24.72
N GLY A 162 -10.27 -5.34 -24.93
CA GLY A 162 -10.79 -4.40 -23.92
C GLY A 162 -12.25 -4.70 -23.57
N ILE A 163 -13.10 -5.04 -24.55
CA ILE A 163 -14.49 -5.43 -24.27
C ILE A 163 -14.58 -6.72 -23.43
N LYS A 164 -13.71 -7.71 -23.66
CA LYS A 164 -13.65 -8.94 -22.85
C LYS A 164 -13.29 -8.58 -21.41
N TRP A 165 -12.26 -7.77 -21.22
CA TRP A 165 -11.85 -7.30 -19.89
C TRP A 165 -12.98 -6.56 -19.16
N ILE A 166 -13.65 -5.60 -19.81
CA ILE A 166 -14.78 -4.85 -19.21
C ILE A 166 -15.90 -5.81 -18.78
N LYS A 167 -16.27 -6.77 -19.64
CA LYS A 167 -17.29 -7.78 -19.30
C LYS A 167 -16.90 -8.62 -18.09
N THR A 168 -15.65 -9.06 -18.01
CA THR A 168 -15.14 -9.82 -16.85
C THR A 168 -15.09 -8.96 -15.59
N LYS A 169 -14.67 -7.69 -15.70
CA LYS A 169 -14.51 -6.77 -14.57
C LYS A 169 -15.83 -6.39 -13.92
N PHE A 170 -16.87 -6.10 -14.71
CA PHE A 170 -18.17 -5.67 -14.19
C PHE A 170 -19.20 -6.81 -14.07
N GLY A 171 -18.96 -7.95 -14.72
CA GLY A 171 -19.78 -9.16 -14.59
C GLY A 171 -21.27 -8.89 -14.84
N GLU A 172 -22.11 -9.40 -13.94
CA GLU A 172 -23.58 -9.29 -14.03
C GLU A 172 -24.12 -7.87 -13.87
N ALA A 173 -23.33 -6.94 -13.30
CA ALA A 173 -23.72 -5.54 -13.18
C ALA A 173 -23.66 -4.77 -14.50
N LEU A 174 -23.05 -5.35 -15.55
CA LEU A 174 -22.91 -4.72 -16.85
C LEU A 174 -24.13 -4.96 -17.73
N HIS A 175 -24.88 -3.90 -18.02
CA HIS A 175 -25.92 -3.91 -19.04
C HIS A 175 -25.36 -3.51 -20.40
N VAL A 176 -25.36 -4.46 -21.36
CA VAL A 176 -24.89 -4.22 -22.72
C VAL A 176 -26.07 -3.79 -23.60
N LEU A 177 -25.99 -2.57 -24.14
CA LEU A 177 -26.98 -2.02 -25.06
C LEU A 177 -26.37 -1.86 -26.45
N HIS A 178 -27.16 -2.12 -27.48
CA HIS A 178 -26.79 -1.83 -28.87
C HIS A 178 -27.68 -0.70 -29.41
N ILE A 179 -27.08 0.30 -30.04
CA ILE A 179 -27.78 1.46 -30.61
C ILE A 179 -28.90 1.05 -31.59
N ASN A 180 -28.75 -0.12 -32.24
CA ASN A 180 -29.72 -0.63 -33.21
C ASN A 180 -30.83 -1.54 -32.62
N GLN A 181 -30.84 -1.80 -31.32
CA GLN A 181 -31.93 -2.56 -30.69
C GLN A 181 -33.15 -1.65 -30.52
N LYS A 182 -34.19 -1.89 -31.35
CA LYS A 182 -35.54 -1.37 -31.08
C LYS A 182 -36.08 -2.08 -29.85
N GLY A 183 -36.61 -1.31 -28.90
CA GLY A 183 -37.23 -1.81 -27.66
C GLY A 183 -38.44 -2.70 -27.91
#